data_AF-A0A955DVK5-F1
#
_entry.id   AF-A0A955DVK5-F1
#
_cell.length_a   1.000
_cell.length_b   1.000
_cell.length_c   1.000
_cell.angle_alpha   90.00
_cell.angle_beta   90.00
_cell.angle_gamma   90.00
#
_symmetry.space_group_name_H-M   'P 1'
#
loop_
_entity.id
_entity.type
_entity.pdbx_description
1 polymer ?
#
loop_
_entity_poly.entity_id
_entity_poly.type
_entity_poly.pdbx_seq_one_letter_code
_entity_poly.pdbx_strand_id
1 'polypeptide(L)'
;NTEIAFEAPVSSGQLVTFHYSLSNLAKSPGYSPREADDRVGYFVTSYKDLGQFGVEEQYTRYINRWHLEKADPKRRLSPPKEPIVFYIDHTVPVRYRRFVRQGIEYWNKAFEEIGILNAIEVRYQDSTTGAHMDKDPEDVRYNFIRWLSNDISTAIGPSRVHPETGEILDADIVLTDGWIRVYWNESHNLFPDLAMEGYGPETLAWFDRHPEWDPRILLASPSERDHMLQQRHLQGIRAYGGHPAAMVDSTMYGDDEYDGLVDLSQHNGCCMAAQGKGMELAMMRMHFEMLGLGDTEVSEPPAIPDDLPPELKEMIKKRLEEAAKEGKLNPEMMEQYGSLIGNVEPEGDDEPETTEEPKGDKGAKEDPSDLIDGVPDWFIGPALADLTCHEVGHTLGLRHNFKASSVYTLDEMNSGDLKTPITSSVMDYNPTNFNYGGEGQGDYFMTSVGEYDKWAIAYGYGDDHKKQLERCTEPALQFQTDEDTWGPDPFSRRYDFTANPIDYANTRMRLVHDLRE
;
A
#
# COMPACT_ATOMS: atom_id res chain seq x y z
N ASN A 1 29.48 20.52 -11.39
CA ASN A 1 28.54 20.69 -10.29
C ASN A 1 29.20 21.58 -9.24
N THR A 2 28.49 22.58 -8.74
CA THR A 2 28.95 23.51 -7.70
C THR A 2 27.93 23.49 -6.57
N GLU A 3 28.35 23.07 -5.39
CA GLU A 3 27.52 23.04 -4.18
C GLU A 3 27.70 24.32 -3.38
N ILE A 4 26.59 24.94 -2.96
CA ILE A 4 26.57 26.10 -2.09
C ILE A 4 25.68 25.78 -0.89
N ALA A 5 26.24 25.80 0.31
CA ALA A 5 25.49 25.71 1.54
C ALA A 5 25.64 27.01 2.33
N PHE A 6 24.53 27.57 2.80
CA PHE A 6 24.54 28.73 3.70
C PHE A 6 23.43 28.65 4.73
N GLU A 7 23.70 29.20 5.91
CA GLU A 7 22.75 29.21 7.02
C GLU A 7 21.99 30.53 7.04
N ALA A 8 20.66 30.47 7.11
CA ALA A 8 19.81 31.65 7.17
C ALA A 8 18.59 31.42 8.09
N PRO A 9 18.07 32.47 8.76
CA PRO A 9 16.89 32.34 9.59
C PRO A 9 15.64 32.13 8.74
N VAL A 10 14.80 31.16 9.11
CA VAL A 10 13.45 30.98 8.56
C VAL A 10 12.41 31.77 9.36
N SER A 11 11.16 31.78 8.91
CA SER A 11 10.06 32.52 9.56
C SER A 11 9.84 32.17 11.04
N SER A 12 10.23 30.96 11.47
CA SER A 12 10.18 30.53 12.87
C SER A 12 11.32 31.10 13.74
N GLY A 13 12.25 31.85 13.16
CA GLY A 13 13.44 32.37 13.84
C GLY A 13 14.56 31.35 14.04
N GLN A 14 14.36 30.09 13.62
CA GLN A 14 15.40 29.07 13.61
C GLN A 14 16.36 29.30 12.44
N LEU A 15 17.65 29.05 12.67
CA LEU A 15 18.61 28.99 11.58
C LEU A 15 18.50 27.63 10.88
N VAL A 16 18.36 27.68 9.56
CA VAL A 16 18.29 26.50 8.69
C VAL A 16 19.40 26.62 7.66
N THR A 17 20.06 25.50 7.35
CA THR A 17 21.05 25.44 6.28
C THR A 17 20.32 25.16 4.97
N PHE A 18 20.51 26.06 4.00
CA PHE A 18 20.02 25.92 2.64
C PHE A 18 21.12 25.34 1.77
N HIS A 19 20.82 24.24 1.08
CA HIS A 19 21.71 23.58 0.13
C HIS A 19 21.26 23.91 -1.29
N TYR A 20 22.20 24.33 -2.14
CA TYR A 20 21.98 24.58 -3.55
C TYR A 20 23.01 23.84 -4.37
N SER A 21 22.53 22.92 -5.21
CA SER A 21 23.33 22.23 -6.23
C SER A 21 23.18 22.95 -7.58
N LEU A 22 24.27 23.50 -8.10
CA LEU A 22 24.30 24.20 -9.38
C LEU A 22 25.08 23.37 -10.41
N SER A 23 24.35 22.83 -11.37
CA SER A 23 24.93 22.06 -12.48
C SER A 23 24.75 22.74 -13.83
N ASN A 24 25.76 22.55 -14.70
CA ASN A 24 25.70 23.02 -16.07
C ASN A 24 24.87 22.04 -16.90
N LEU A 25 23.84 22.55 -17.59
CA LEU A 25 22.95 21.77 -18.46
C LEU A 25 23.61 21.53 -19.82
N ALA A 26 24.67 20.73 -19.84
CA ALA A 26 25.24 20.26 -21.09
C ALA A 26 24.40 19.09 -21.64
N LYS A 27 24.07 19.13 -22.93
CA LYS A 27 23.41 18.01 -23.60
C LYS A 27 24.30 16.77 -23.54
N SER A 28 23.76 15.65 -23.06
CA SER A 28 24.50 14.39 -23.03
C SER A 28 24.89 13.97 -24.45
N PRO A 29 26.18 13.70 -24.72
CA PRO A 29 26.62 13.24 -26.02
C PRO A 29 25.93 11.94 -26.40
N GLY A 30 25.21 11.93 -27.53
CA GLY A 30 24.52 10.74 -28.04
C GLY A 30 23.08 10.57 -27.55
N TYR A 31 22.61 11.38 -26.59
CA TYR A 31 21.19 11.33 -26.20
C TYR A 31 20.30 11.86 -27.32
N SER A 32 19.30 11.05 -27.70
CA SER A 32 18.23 11.46 -28.61
C SER A 32 16.94 11.59 -27.84
N PRO A 33 16.21 12.72 -27.92
CA PRO A 33 14.85 12.82 -27.41
C PRO A 33 13.91 11.80 -28.07
N ARG A 34 12.82 11.48 -27.38
CA ARG A 34 11.74 10.58 -27.86
C ARG A 34 10.44 11.37 -27.86
N GLU A 35 9.82 11.50 -29.02
CA GLU A 35 8.50 12.15 -29.15
C GLU A 35 7.48 11.43 -28.29
N ALA A 36 6.67 12.21 -27.58
CA ALA A 36 5.59 11.69 -26.75
C ALA A 36 4.38 11.28 -27.59
N ASP A 37 3.64 10.30 -27.11
CA ASP A 37 2.37 9.84 -27.67
C ASP A 37 1.39 9.66 -26.51
N ASP A 38 0.21 10.27 -26.61
CA ASP A 38 -0.77 10.33 -25.53
C ASP A 38 -1.33 8.94 -25.15
N ARG A 39 -1.07 7.90 -25.96
CA ARG A 39 -1.46 6.51 -25.66
C ARG A 39 -0.55 5.82 -24.64
N VAL A 40 0.62 6.40 -24.34
CA VAL A 40 1.60 5.82 -23.40
C VAL A 40 1.89 6.83 -22.30
N GLY A 41 1.73 6.40 -21.04
CA GLY A 41 1.78 7.28 -19.89
C GLY A 41 3.16 7.71 -19.47
N TYR A 42 3.76 8.67 -20.18
CA TYR A 42 4.98 9.34 -19.77
C TYR A 42 4.75 10.79 -19.33
N PHE A 43 5.50 11.25 -18.34
CA PHE A 43 5.69 12.68 -18.11
C PHE A 43 6.36 13.30 -19.32
N VAL A 44 5.98 14.52 -19.66
CA VAL A 44 6.45 15.18 -20.88
C VAL A 44 7.13 16.50 -20.59
N THR A 45 8.22 16.73 -21.30
CA THR A 45 8.83 18.04 -21.48
C THR A 45 8.28 18.63 -22.77
N SER A 46 7.66 19.80 -22.71
CA SER A 46 7.06 20.46 -23.87
C SER A 46 7.63 21.84 -24.09
N TYR A 47 7.86 22.19 -25.35
CA TYR A 47 8.21 23.55 -25.74
C TYR A 47 7.47 23.94 -27.01
N LYS A 48 7.33 25.25 -27.21
CA LYS A 48 6.64 25.83 -28.35
C LYS A 48 7.64 26.42 -29.35
N ASP A 49 7.70 25.84 -30.54
CA ASP A 49 8.54 26.36 -31.63
C ASP A 49 7.77 27.37 -32.48
N LEU A 50 7.90 28.65 -32.12
CA LEU A 50 7.27 29.77 -32.83
C LEU A 50 7.92 30.07 -34.20
N GLY A 51 9.02 29.40 -34.56
CA GLY A 51 9.67 29.54 -35.86
C GLY A 51 9.00 28.74 -36.97
N GLN A 52 8.10 27.80 -36.63
CA GLN A 52 7.37 26.99 -37.60
C GLN A 52 6.09 27.69 -38.05
N PHE A 53 6.10 28.19 -39.28
CA PHE A 53 4.95 28.84 -39.91
C PHE A 53 4.10 27.79 -40.65
N GLY A 54 2.78 27.80 -40.41
CA GLY A 54 1.82 27.01 -41.19
C GLY A 54 1.49 25.60 -40.67
N VAL A 55 1.97 25.24 -39.48
CA VAL A 55 1.52 24.03 -38.74
C VAL A 55 0.47 24.39 -37.70
N GLU A 56 -0.57 23.56 -37.58
CA GLU A 56 -1.70 23.74 -36.65
C GLU A 56 -1.27 23.54 -35.19
N GLU A 57 -0.34 22.61 -34.94
CA GLU A 57 0.25 22.36 -33.62
C GLU A 57 1.72 22.81 -33.59
N GLN A 58 2.02 23.77 -32.71
CA GLN A 58 3.35 24.37 -32.54
C GLN A 58 4.12 23.78 -31.34
N TYR A 59 3.55 22.77 -30.67
CA TYR A 59 4.15 22.14 -29.50
C TYR A 59 4.92 20.89 -29.92
N THR A 60 6.18 20.83 -29.52
CA THR A 60 6.95 19.59 -29.52
C THR A 60 6.98 19.05 -28.10
N ARG A 61 6.63 17.76 -27.94
CA ARG A 61 6.57 17.09 -26.64
C ARG A 61 7.52 15.90 -26.67
N TYR A 62 8.42 15.84 -25.70
CA TYR A 62 9.31 14.70 -25.49
C TYR A 62 8.96 13.99 -24.20
N ILE A 63 9.00 12.67 -24.19
CA ILE A 63 8.89 11.92 -22.94
C ILE A 63 10.12 12.17 -22.07
N ASN A 64 9.90 12.16 -20.76
CA ASN A 64 10.97 12.21 -19.78
C ASN A 64 11.56 10.80 -19.65
N ARG A 65 12.85 10.62 -19.92
CA ARG A 65 13.52 9.31 -19.79
C ARG A 65 15.02 9.43 -19.52
N TRP A 66 15.60 8.38 -18.93
CA TRP A 66 17.05 8.27 -18.75
C TRP A 66 17.78 8.00 -20.07
N HIS A 67 19.05 8.42 -20.14
CA HIS A 67 19.95 8.03 -21.22
C HIS A 67 20.50 6.62 -20.98
N LEU A 68 19.77 5.60 -21.44
CA LEU A 68 20.19 4.21 -21.34
C LEU A 68 20.53 3.61 -22.71
N GLU A 69 21.74 3.08 -22.82
CA GLU A 69 22.22 2.38 -24.00
C GLU A 69 22.93 1.08 -23.60
N LYS A 70 22.73 0.02 -24.40
CA LYS A 70 23.50 -1.23 -24.25
C LYS A 70 25.00 -0.96 -24.39
N ALA A 71 25.81 -1.54 -23.50
CA ALA A 71 27.26 -1.52 -23.60
C ALA A 71 27.77 -2.22 -24.88
N ASP A 72 27.16 -3.36 -25.22
CA ASP A 72 27.34 -4.07 -26.49
C ASP A 72 26.01 -4.15 -27.25
N PRO A 73 25.76 -3.24 -28.22
CA PRO A 73 24.52 -3.21 -28.99
C PRO A 73 24.25 -4.49 -29.80
N LYS A 74 25.27 -5.32 -30.07
CA LYS A 74 25.14 -6.53 -30.88
C LYS A 74 24.63 -7.73 -30.09
N ARG A 75 24.66 -7.66 -28.76
CA ARG A 75 24.19 -8.73 -27.88
C ARG A 75 22.69 -8.61 -27.67
N ARG A 76 22.02 -9.76 -27.56
CA ARG A 76 20.60 -9.82 -27.20
C ARG A 76 20.35 -9.25 -25.80
N LEU A 77 21.23 -9.54 -24.85
CA LEU A 77 21.27 -8.99 -23.50
C LEU A 77 22.66 -8.42 -23.26
N SER A 78 22.73 -7.17 -22.81
CA SER A 78 23.96 -6.49 -22.45
C SER A 78 23.71 -5.57 -21.27
N PRO A 79 24.66 -5.43 -20.32
CA PRO A 79 24.55 -4.36 -19.32
C PRO A 79 24.51 -2.98 -19.99
N PRO A 80 23.95 -1.96 -19.34
CA PRO A 80 24.01 -0.60 -19.87
C PRO A 80 25.45 -0.08 -19.87
N LYS A 81 25.75 0.92 -20.71
CA LYS A 81 27.01 1.68 -20.64
C LYS A 81 27.16 2.37 -19.28
N GLU A 82 26.07 2.98 -18.83
CA GLU A 82 25.95 3.66 -17.55
C GLU A 82 24.62 3.21 -16.91
N PRO A 83 24.65 2.45 -15.80
CA PRO A 83 23.43 2.04 -15.10
C PRO A 83 22.84 3.22 -14.32
N ILE A 84 21.52 3.18 -14.09
CA ILE A 84 20.85 4.07 -13.14
C ILE A 84 21.18 3.55 -11.75
N VAL A 85 21.96 4.30 -10.97
CA VAL A 85 22.35 3.89 -9.62
C VAL A 85 21.48 4.63 -8.61
N PHE A 86 20.73 3.90 -7.79
CA PHE A 86 20.04 4.41 -6.61
C PHE A 86 20.83 4.09 -5.34
N TYR A 87 20.97 5.07 -4.47
CA TYR A 87 21.53 4.92 -3.13
C TYR A 87 20.39 4.91 -2.10
N ILE A 88 20.25 3.80 -1.39
CA ILE A 88 19.38 3.73 -0.22
C ILE A 88 20.08 4.48 0.91
N ASP A 89 19.45 5.55 1.37
CA ASP A 89 19.95 6.41 2.45
C ASP A 89 20.11 5.61 3.75
N HIS A 90 21.12 5.96 4.53
CA HIS A 90 21.39 5.34 5.83
C HIS A 90 20.25 5.54 6.84
N THR A 91 19.35 6.50 6.60
CA THR A 91 18.14 6.75 7.40
C THR A 91 17.07 5.68 7.22
N VAL A 92 17.07 4.96 6.09
CA VAL A 92 16.10 3.88 5.83
C VAL A 92 16.32 2.76 6.84
N PRO A 93 15.30 2.36 7.64
CA PRO A 93 15.48 1.33 8.65
C PRO A 93 15.96 0.00 8.05
N VAL A 94 16.95 -0.61 8.68
CA VAL A 94 17.64 -1.81 8.16
C VAL A 94 16.66 -2.95 7.84
N ARG A 95 15.60 -3.11 8.65
CA ARG A 95 14.55 -4.12 8.46
C ARG A 95 13.80 -3.99 7.13
N TYR A 96 13.66 -2.77 6.60
CA TYR A 96 12.93 -2.48 5.36
C TYR A 96 13.80 -2.44 4.11
N ARG A 97 15.11 -2.24 4.28
CA ARG A 97 16.08 -2.06 3.18
C ARG A 97 16.00 -3.11 2.09
N ARG A 98 15.78 -4.38 2.46
CA ARG A 98 15.68 -5.48 1.49
C ARG A 98 14.46 -5.34 0.56
N PHE A 99 13.33 -4.88 1.08
CA PHE A 99 12.09 -4.70 0.31
C PHE A 99 12.14 -3.44 -0.55
N VAL A 100 12.74 -2.36 -0.01
CA VAL A 100 13.04 -1.16 -0.80
C VAL A 100 13.91 -1.53 -2.01
N ARG A 101 15.01 -2.27 -1.80
CA ARG A 101 15.83 -2.78 -2.92
C ARG A 101 15.02 -3.63 -3.89
N GLN A 102 14.19 -4.54 -3.38
CA GLN A 102 13.40 -5.44 -4.21
C GLN A 102 12.44 -4.67 -5.14
N GLY A 103 11.75 -3.64 -4.62
CA GLY A 103 10.86 -2.78 -5.42
C GLY A 103 11.60 -2.03 -6.53
N ILE A 104 12.81 -1.54 -6.27
CA ILE A 104 13.66 -0.91 -7.30
C ILE A 104 14.06 -1.93 -8.37
N GLU A 105 14.49 -3.11 -7.96
CA GLU A 105 15.03 -4.13 -8.85
C GLU A 105 13.95 -4.80 -9.71
N TYR A 106 12.66 -4.69 -9.37
CA TYR A 106 11.56 -5.18 -10.22
C TYR A 106 11.57 -4.59 -11.63
N TRP A 107 11.97 -3.33 -11.78
CA TRP A 107 12.06 -2.67 -13.09
C TRP A 107 13.13 -3.28 -14.00
N ASN A 108 14.16 -3.96 -13.46
CA ASN A 108 15.13 -4.67 -14.29
C ASN A 108 14.47 -5.75 -15.16
N LYS A 109 13.37 -6.36 -14.73
CA LYS A 109 12.61 -7.30 -15.57
C LYS A 109 12.07 -6.66 -16.85
N ALA A 110 11.60 -5.40 -16.78
CA ALA A 110 11.15 -4.66 -17.95
C ALA A 110 12.32 -4.28 -18.88
N PHE A 111 13.46 -3.87 -18.30
CA PHE A 111 14.66 -3.56 -19.09
C PHE A 111 15.28 -4.79 -19.75
N GLU A 112 15.22 -5.96 -19.11
CA GLU A 112 15.71 -7.22 -19.67
C GLU A 112 14.93 -7.62 -20.93
N GLU A 113 13.64 -7.30 -21.02
CA GLU A 113 12.81 -7.56 -22.21
C GLU A 113 13.26 -6.75 -23.44
N ILE A 114 13.81 -5.54 -23.23
CA ILE A 114 14.46 -4.75 -24.28
C ILE A 114 15.97 -5.04 -24.44
N GLY A 115 16.48 -6.00 -23.68
CA GLY A 115 17.86 -6.49 -23.79
C GLY A 115 18.89 -5.72 -22.96
N ILE A 116 18.46 -4.92 -21.99
CA ILE A 116 19.35 -4.24 -21.04
C ILE A 116 19.34 -5.01 -19.72
N LEU A 117 20.46 -5.67 -19.41
CA LEU A 117 20.62 -6.43 -18.17
C LEU A 117 21.02 -5.50 -17.02
N ASN A 118 20.37 -5.59 -15.86
CA ASN A 118 20.70 -4.75 -14.69
C ASN A 118 20.80 -3.25 -15.04
N ALA A 119 19.76 -2.73 -15.70
CA ALA A 119 19.67 -1.30 -16.01
C ALA A 119 19.75 -0.42 -14.76
N ILE A 120 19.20 -0.92 -13.65
CA ILE A 120 19.16 -0.25 -12.36
C ILE A 120 20.00 -1.03 -11.35
N GLU A 121 20.90 -0.32 -10.66
CA GLU A 121 21.73 -0.83 -9.56
C GLU A 121 21.35 -0.17 -8.24
N VAL A 122 21.33 -0.95 -7.16
CA VAL A 122 21.02 -0.46 -5.82
C VAL A 122 22.24 -0.55 -4.91
N ARG A 123 22.64 0.57 -4.31
CA ARG A 123 23.73 0.69 -3.34
C ARG A 123 23.19 1.22 -2.01
N TYR A 124 23.97 1.05 -0.94
CA TYR A 124 23.57 1.46 0.40
C TYR A 124 24.56 2.45 0.96
N GLN A 125 24.04 3.48 1.60
CA GLN A 125 24.82 4.18 2.60
C GLN A 125 24.88 3.39 3.90
N ASP A 126 26.08 3.31 4.45
CA ASP A 126 26.33 2.67 5.72
C ASP A 126 27.18 3.58 6.60
N SER A 127 26.53 4.14 7.62
CA SER A 127 27.14 5.03 8.61
C SER A 127 28.16 4.31 9.49
N THR A 128 28.11 2.98 9.61
CA THR A 128 29.04 2.19 10.42
C THR A 128 30.36 1.98 9.70
N THR A 129 30.29 1.61 8.42
CA THR A 129 31.49 1.36 7.60
C THR A 129 32.00 2.60 6.86
N GLY A 130 31.18 3.65 6.78
CA GLY A 130 31.45 4.85 5.99
C GLY A 130 31.21 4.66 4.49
N ALA A 131 30.67 3.51 4.06
CA ALA A 131 30.43 3.23 2.65
C ALA A 131 29.39 4.21 2.09
N HIS A 132 29.76 4.88 0.98
CA HIS A 132 28.91 5.83 0.24
C HIS A 132 28.40 7.04 1.04
N MET A 133 28.87 7.25 2.28
CA MET A 133 28.55 8.41 3.12
C MET A 133 29.15 9.72 2.59
N ASP A 134 30.06 9.64 1.61
CA ASP A 134 30.61 10.77 0.88
C ASP A 134 29.62 11.41 -0.12
N LYS A 135 28.51 10.71 -0.40
CA LYS A 135 27.50 11.14 -1.39
C LYS A 135 26.36 11.80 -0.64
N ASP A 136 26.05 13.02 -1.03
CA ASP A 136 24.98 13.79 -0.41
C ASP A 136 23.66 13.56 -1.18
N PRO A 137 22.53 13.28 -0.49
CA PRO A 137 21.21 13.23 -1.12
C PRO A 137 20.76 14.54 -1.80
N GLU A 138 21.40 15.68 -1.51
CA GLU A 138 21.11 16.95 -2.20
C GLU A 138 22.02 17.21 -3.42
N ASP A 139 22.98 16.32 -3.71
CA ASP A 139 23.87 16.41 -4.88
C ASP A 139 23.23 15.74 -6.10
N VAL A 140 22.89 16.55 -7.10
CA VAL A 140 22.22 16.18 -8.36
C VAL A 140 22.93 15.10 -9.21
N ARG A 141 24.11 14.63 -8.79
CA ARG A 141 24.84 13.55 -9.46
C ARG A 141 24.44 12.16 -8.97
N TYR A 142 23.68 12.06 -7.89
CA TYR A 142 23.38 10.81 -7.21
C TYR A 142 21.89 10.70 -6.92
N ASN A 143 21.27 9.60 -7.36
CA ASN A 143 19.87 9.33 -7.07
C ASN A 143 19.73 8.69 -5.70
N PHE A 144 18.83 9.19 -4.87
CA PHE A 144 18.62 8.66 -3.52
C PHE A 144 17.21 8.12 -3.28
N ILE A 145 17.12 7.14 -2.38
CA ILE A 145 15.88 6.78 -1.69
C ILE A 145 16.03 7.17 -0.24
N ARG A 146 15.23 8.14 0.18
CA ARG A 146 15.27 8.79 1.48
C ARG A 146 14.12 8.33 2.33
N TRP A 147 14.39 8.23 3.63
CA TRP A 147 13.38 7.93 4.62
C TRP A 147 13.14 9.15 5.51
N LEU A 148 11.98 9.78 5.38
CA LEU A 148 11.60 10.88 6.24
C LEU A 148 10.74 10.36 7.38
N SER A 149 11.11 10.70 8.61
CA SER A 149 10.24 10.46 9.76
C SER A 149 9.33 11.67 9.97
N ASN A 150 8.10 11.59 9.49
CA ASN A 150 7.06 12.59 9.73
C ASN A 150 5.68 11.91 9.77
N ASP A 151 4.72 12.48 10.50
CA ASP A 151 3.37 11.92 10.66
C ASP A 151 2.49 12.11 9.39
N ILE A 152 3.11 12.19 8.22
CA ILE A 152 2.46 12.39 6.93
C ILE A 152 2.75 11.16 6.08
N SER A 153 1.72 10.54 5.51
CA SER A 153 1.84 9.35 4.67
C SER A 153 1.97 9.75 3.20
N THR A 154 3.18 10.09 2.78
CA THR A 154 3.49 10.48 1.39
C THR A 154 4.72 9.76 0.87
N ALA A 155 4.57 9.14 -0.30
CA ALA A 155 5.68 8.73 -1.13
C ALA A 155 5.70 9.64 -2.37
N ILE A 156 6.89 10.12 -2.75
CA ILE A 156 7.08 10.89 -3.99
C ILE A 156 8.37 10.45 -4.68
N GLY A 157 8.32 10.32 -6.00
CA GLY A 157 9.47 10.06 -6.88
C GLY A 157 9.76 11.20 -7.85
N PRO A 158 10.06 12.44 -7.39
CA PRO A 158 10.42 13.53 -8.29
C PRO A 158 11.70 13.23 -9.07
N SER A 159 11.75 13.75 -10.29
CA SER A 159 12.95 13.74 -11.12
C SER A 159 13.23 15.13 -11.69
N ARG A 160 14.51 15.43 -11.90
CA ARG A 160 14.96 16.66 -12.55
C ARG A 160 15.28 16.33 -14.01
N VAL A 161 14.69 17.11 -14.91
CA VAL A 161 14.70 16.80 -16.35
C VAL A 161 15.26 17.96 -17.16
N HIS A 162 16.06 17.65 -18.17
CA HIS A 162 16.59 18.64 -19.09
C HIS A 162 15.45 19.28 -19.90
N PRO A 163 15.25 20.61 -19.81
CA PRO A 163 14.04 21.29 -20.28
C PRO A 163 13.87 21.35 -21.80
N GLU A 164 14.92 21.03 -22.58
CA GLU A 164 14.84 20.98 -24.04
C GLU A 164 14.79 19.56 -24.62
N THR A 165 15.17 18.54 -23.86
CA THR A 165 15.41 17.18 -24.40
C THR A 165 14.57 16.09 -23.73
N GLY A 166 14.00 16.36 -22.56
CA GLY A 166 13.33 15.33 -21.76
C GLY A 166 14.29 14.32 -21.13
N GLU A 167 15.60 14.58 -21.12
CA GLU A 167 16.56 13.69 -20.45
C GLU A 167 16.43 13.82 -18.93
N ILE A 168 16.17 12.71 -18.24
CA ILE A 168 16.21 12.67 -16.77
C ILE A 168 17.68 12.71 -16.35
N LEU A 169 18.01 13.66 -15.48
CA LEU A 169 19.37 13.91 -15.00
C LEU A 169 19.60 13.36 -13.60
N ASP A 170 18.54 13.33 -12.80
CA ASP A 170 18.58 13.05 -11.37
C ASP A 170 17.18 12.71 -10.86
N ALA A 171 17.10 11.87 -9.83
CA ALA A 171 15.85 11.50 -9.18
C ALA A 171 16.03 11.17 -7.69
N ASP A 172 15.13 11.72 -6.87
CA ASP A 172 15.15 11.53 -5.42
C ASP A 172 13.81 10.98 -4.96
N ILE A 173 13.78 9.72 -4.54
CA ILE A 173 12.58 9.12 -3.98
C ILE A 173 12.54 9.40 -2.49
N VAL A 174 11.40 9.89 -2.01
CA VAL A 174 11.15 10.16 -0.61
C VAL A 174 10.03 9.26 -0.13
N LEU A 175 10.32 8.40 0.85
CA LEU A 175 9.36 7.57 1.54
C LEU A 175 9.23 8.06 3.00
N THR A 176 8.02 8.32 3.47
CA THR A 176 7.78 8.83 4.84
C THR A 176 7.34 7.72 5.79
N ASP A 177 7.88 7.60 7.01
CA ASP A 177 7.44 6.60 8.00
C ASP A 177 5.94 6.71 8.38
N GLY A 178 5.32 7.85 8.09
CA GLY A 178 3.88 8.07 8.18
C GLY A 178 3.06 7.01 7.44
N TRP A 179 3.59 6.30 6.43
CA TRP A 179 2.88 5.15 5.86
C TRP A 179 2.63 4.09 6.94
N ILE A 180 3.66 3.61 7.66
CA ILE A 180 3.57 2.62 8.76
C ILE A 180 2.59 3.07 9.86
N ARG A 181 2.69 4.33 10.28
CA ARG A 181 1.80 4.88 11.31
C ARG A 181 0.39 5.13 10.82
N VAL A 182 0.18 5.49 9.56
CA VAL A 182 -1.16 5.58 8.95
C VAL A 182 -1.74 4.18 8.80
N TYR A 183 -1.01 3.15 8.40
CA TYR A 183 -1.53 1.77 8.46
C TYR A 183 -1.88 1.36 9.88
N TRP A 184 -1.05 1.69 10.87
CA TRP A 184 -1.36 1.44 12.27
C TRP A 184 -2.58 2.24 12.75
N ASN A 185 -2.66 3.53 12.45
CA ASN A 185 -3.73 4.44 12.88
C ASN A 185 -5.05 4.15 12.15
N GLU A 186 -5.04 3.88 10.86
CA GLU A 186 -6.22 3.50 10.09
C GLU A 186 -6.75 2.14 10.55
N SER A 187 -5.85 1.19 10.85
CA SER A 187 -6.23 -0.11 11.41
C SER A 187 -6.73 -0.09 12.83
N HIS A 188 -6.21 0.78 13.69
CA HIS A 188 -6.57 0.83 15.10
C HIS A 188 -7.61 1.90 15.44
N ASN A 189 -7.76 2.95 14.62
CA ASN A 189 -8.64 4.09 14.92
C ASN A 189 -9.70 4.33 13.83
N LEU A 190 -9.35 4.28 12.53
CA LEU A 190 -10.35 4.55 11.47
C LEU A 190 -11.36 3.40 11.31
N PHE A 191 -10.92 2.14 11.39
CA PHE A 191 -11.83 0.99 11.28
C PHE A 191 -12.91 0.92 12.36
N PRO A 192 -12.56 1.10 13.65
CA PRO A 192 -13.53 1.37 14.70
C PRO A 192 -14.55 2.44 14.33
N ASP A 193 -14.12 3.59 13.83
CA ASP A 193 -15.00 4.71 13.50
C ASP A 193 -15.89 4.45 12.27
N LEU A 194 -15.34 3.83 11.21
CA LEU A 194 -16.09 3.37 10.03
C LEU A 194 -17.10 2.28 10.38
N ALA A 195 -16.75 1.35 11.28
CA ALA A 195 -17.69 0.36 11.78
C ALA A 195 -18.85 1.03 12.53
N MET A 196 -18.61 2.20 13.14
CA MET A 196 -19.68 3.00 13.76
C MET A 196 -20.56 3.75 12.75
N GLU A 197 -20.09 3.99 11.52
CA GLU A 197 -20.87 4.70 10.51
C GLU A 197 -22.13 3.92 10.12
N GLY A 198 -23.28 4.57 10.22
CA GLY A 198 -24.59 3.99 9.89
C GLY A 198 -25.38 3.46 11.09
N TYR A 199 -24.81 3.40 12.30
CA TYR A 199 -25.59 3.09 13.50
C TYR A 199 -26.42 4.30 13.97
N GLY A 200 -27.68 4.05 14.29
CA GLY A 200 -28.60 5.08 14.79
C GLY A 200 -28.23 5.56 16.20
N PRO A 201 -28.69 6.76 16.61
CA PRO A 201 -28.48 7.31 17.96
C PRO A 201 -28.86 6.34 19.11
N GLU A 202 -29.88 5.51 18.90
CA GLU A 202 -30.34 4.50 19.85
C GLU A 202 -29.34 3.35 20.00
N THR A 203 -28.72 2.92 18.90
CA THR A 203 -27.71 1.86 18.87
C THR A 203 -26.40 2.33 19.51
N LEU A 204 -25.98 3.56 19.22
CA LEU A 204 -24.82 4.18 19.89
C LEU A 204 -25.04 4.29 21.41
N ALA A 205 -26.24 4.69 21.84
CA ALA A 205 -26.60 4.71 23.25
C ALA A 205 -26.71 3.30 23.88
N TRP A 206 -27.00 2.28 23.08
CA TRP A 206 -27.03 0.89 23.53
C TRP A 206 -25.61 0.35 23.74
N PHE A 207 -24.67 0.65 22.84
CA PHE A 207 -23.25 0.30 23.00
C PHE A 207 -22.61 0.97 24.22
N ASP A 208 -22.99 2.20 24.57
CA ASP A 208 -22.55 2.84 25.82
C ASP A 208 -22.98 2.09 27.09
N ARG A 209 -24.04 1.27 27.00
CA ARG A 209 -24.51 0.41 28.10
C ARG A 209 -24.01 -1.04 28.01
N HIS A 210 -23.53 -1.44 26.85
CA HIS A 210 -23.06 -2.79 26.55
C HIS A 210 -21.72 -2.69 25.80
N PRO A 211 -20.67 -2.15 26.46
CA PRO A 211 -19.40 -1.84 25.81
C PRO A 211 -18.67 -3.09 25.30
N GLU A 212 -19.02 -4.27 25.80
CA GLU A 212 -18.55 -5.57 25.30
C GLU A 212 -19.01 -5.89 23.88
N TRP A 213 -20.01 -5.18 23.37
CA TRP A 213 -20.53 -5.30 22.00
C TRP A 213 -20.17 -4.09 21.12
N ASP A 214 -19.41 -3.12 21.63
CA ASP A 214 -19.04 -1.95 20.86
C ASP A 214 -17.90 -2.28 19.88
N PRO A 215 -18.10 -2.13 18.56
CA PRO A 215 -17.07 -2.42 17.56
C PRO A 215 -15.75 -1.70 17.83
N ARG A 216 -15.78 -0.50 18.44
CA ARG A 216 -14.56 0.24 18.78
C ARG A 216 -13.74 -0.41 19.88
N ILE A 217 -14.37 -1.19 20.76
CA ILE A 217 -13.67 -1.93 21.82
C ILE A 217 -13.27 -3.32 21.31
N LEU A 218 -14.14 -3.97 20.53
CA LEU A 218 -13.87 -5.29 19.96
C LEU A 218 -12.70 -5.26 18.98
N LEU A 219 -12.61 -4.23 18.14
CA LEU A 219 -11.54 -4.06 17.15
C LEU A 219 -10.26 -3.44 17.73
N ALA A 220 -10.29 -2.96 18.98
CA ALA A 220 -9.09 -2.46 19.66
C ALA A 220 -8.18 -3.61 20.11
N SER A 221 -6.87 -3.32 20.24
CA SER A 221 -5.90 -4.31 20.69
C SER A 221 -6.23 -4.80 22.12
N PRO A 222 -6.00 -6.09 22.45
CA PRO A 222 -6.31 -6.62 23.79
C PRO A 222 -5.72 -5.80 24.94
N SER A 223 -4.54 -5.20 24.74
CA SER A 223 -3.87 -4.35 25.72
C SER A 223 -4.55 -2.99 25.97
N GLU A 224 -5.34 -2.51 25.02
CA GLU A 224 -6.00 -1.20 25.07
C GLU A 224 -7.46 -1.30 25.53
N ARG A 225 -8.09 -2.47 25.39
CA ARG A 225 -9.50 -2.70 25.75
C ARG A 225 -9.83 -2.31 27.18
N ASP A 226 -9.01 -2.72 28.14
CA ASP A 226 -9.22 -2.41 29.56
C ASP A 226 -9.12 -0.91 29.83
N HIS A 227 -8.19 -0.23 29.17
CA HIS A 227 -8.03 1.22 29.28
C HIS A 227 -9.24 1.96 28.66
N MET A 228 -9.72 1.53 27.50
CA MET A 228 -10.90 2.10 26.84
C MET A 228 -12.17 1.90 27.66
N LEU A 229 -12.36 0.70 28.23
CA LEU A 229 -13.46 0.40 29.15
C LEU A 229 -13.40 1.31 30.40
N GLN A 230 -12.21 1.49 30.96
CA GLN A 230 -12.00 2.36 32.11
C GLN A 230 -12.29 3.83 31.77
N GLN A 231 -11.83 4.33 30.62
CA GLN A 231 -12.12 5.69 30.17
C GLN A 231 -13.62 5.92 29.97
N ARG A 232 -14.35 4.95 29.40
CA ARG A 232 -15.80 5.06 29.21
C ARG A 232 -16.56 5.00 30.53
N HIS A 233 -16.11 4.16 31.47
CA HIS A 233 -16.66 4.15 32.82
C HIS A 233 -16.49 5.50 33.51
N LEU A 234 -15.36 6.19 33.29
CA LEU A 234 -15.10 7.52 33.83
C LEU A 234 -15.91 8.63 33.14
N GLN A 235 -16.15 8.53 31.83
CA GLN A 235 -16.91 9.52 31.06
C GLN A 235 -18.45 9.40 31.27
N GLY A 236 -18.95 8.21 31.61
CA GLY A 236 -20.38 7.95 31.77
C GLY A 236 -21.14 7.84 30.44
N ILE A 237 -22.42 7.44 30.51
CA ILE A 237 -23.29 7.26 29.33
C ILE A 237 -23.58 8.63 28.71
N ARG A 238 -23.20 8.84 27.44
CA ARG A 238 -23.49 10.09 26.72
C ARG A 238 -24.92 10.07 26.19
N ALA A 239 -25.58 11.22 26.15
CA ALA A 239 -26.87 11.35 25.49
C ALA A 239 -26.71 10.95 24.01
N TYR A 240 -27.57 10.03 23.54
CA TYR A 240 -27.54 9.50 22.17
C TYR A 240 -26.16 8.93 21.74
N GLY A 241 -25.38 8.41 22.70
CA GLY A 241 -24.06 7.82 22.42
C GLY A 241 -23.02 8.81 21.87
N GLY A 242 -23.23 10.12 22.05
CA GLY A 242 -22.35 11.18 21.52
C GLY A 242 -22.59 11.55 20.06
N HIS A 243 -23.73 11.16 19.47
CA HIS A 243 -24.10 11.51 18.10
C HIS A 243 -24.06 13.04 17.86
N PRO A 244 -23.55 13.54 16.72
CA PRO A 244 -23.40 15.00 16.45
C PRO A 244 -24.69 15.80 16.63
N ALA A 245 -25.84 15.23 16.27
CA ALA A 245 -27.15 15.84 16.47
C ALA A 245 -27.52 16.09 17.95
N ALA A 246 -26.87 15.41 18.89
CA ALA A 246 -27.02 15.60 20.34
C ALA A 246 -25.90 16.46 20.94
N MET A 247 -24.89 16.81 20.15
CA MET A 247 -23.70 17.58 20.53
C MET A 247 -23.75 19.03 20.01
N VAL A 248 -24.93 19.51 19.60
CA VAL A 248 -25.09 20.85 19.02
C VAL A 248 -24.88 21.89 20.12
N ASP A 249 -23.77 22.62 20.03
CA ASP A 249 -23.65 23.93 20.67
C ASP A 249 -24.60 24.90 19.94
N SER A 250 -25.46 25.56 20.70
CA SER A 250 -26.52 26.43 20.16
C SER A 250 -26.04 27.84 19.78
N THR A 251 -24.73 28.08 19.82
CA THR A 251 -24.07 29.30 19.33
C THR A 251 -24.14 29.35 17.80
N MET A 252 -24.48 30.52 17.26
CA MET A 252 -24.72 30.71 15.83
C MET A 252 -23.51 31.38 15.19
N TYR A 253 -22.94 30.74 14.16
CA TYR A 253 -21.91 31.30 13.27
C TYR A 253 -22.02 32.83 13.10
N GLY A 254 -20.98 33.56 13.54
CA GLY A 254 -20.93 35.02 13.58
C GLY A 254 -21.01 35.67 14.97
N ASP A 255 -20.96 34.89 16.05
CA ASP A 255 -20.85 35.37 17.44
C ASP A 255 -19.42 35.38 18.00
N ASP A 256 -18.45 34.85 17.26
CA ASP A 256 -17.01 34.96 17.55
C ASP A 256 -16.30 35.91 16.56
N GLU A 257 -15.48 36.81 17.09
CA GLU A 257 -14.71 37.82 16.35
C GLU A 257 -13.58 37.19 15.49
N TYR A 258 -13.34 35.89 15.65
CA TYR A 258 -12.27 35.14 14.98
C TYR A 258 -12.77 34.10 13.95
N ASP A 259 -14.07 34.08 13.63
CA ASP A 259 -14.71 33.15 12.66
C ASP A 259 -14.13 33.22 11.22
N GLY A 260 -13.21 34.14 10.94
CA GLY A 260 -12.59 34.35 9.63
C GLY A 260 -11.16 33.83 9.45
N LEU A 261 -10.61 33.00 10.35
CA LEU A 261 -9.16 32.71 10.38
C LEU A 261 -8.71 31.24 10.28
N VAL A 262 -9.55 30.29 9.83
CA VAL A 262 -9.17 28.86 9.94
C VAL A 262 -9.05 28.06 8.63
N ASP A 263 -9.43 28.56 7.45
CA ASP A 263 -9.31 27.75 6.22
C ASP A 263 -8.37 28.32 5.15
N LEU A 264 -7.20 27.67 5.04
CA LEU A 264 -6.28 27.79 3.90
C LEU A 264 -6.47 26.62 2.93
N SER A 265 -7.14 26.93 1.82
CA SER A 265 -6.84 26.55 0.42
C SER A 265 -6.60 25.08 0.02
N GLN A 266 -7.53 24.60 -0.81
CA GLN A 266 -7.48 23.38 -1.64
C GLN A 266 -6.51 23.47 -2.84
N HIS A 267 -5.21 23.62 -2.62
CA HIS A 267 -4.25 23.42 -3.70
C HIS A 267 -2.92 22.87 -3.18
N ASN A 268 -2.81 21.54 -3.17
CA ASN A 268 -1.63 20.78 -3.58
C ASN A 268 -2.04 19.30 -3.63
N GLY A 269 -1.99 18.69 -4.82
CA GLY A 269 -2.22 17.26 -4.97
C GLY A 269 -1.05 16.49 -4.36
N CYS A 270 -1.23 15.97 -3.15
CA CYS A 270 -0.38 14.96 -2.56
C CYS A 270 -0.79 13.57 -3.08
N CYS A 271 0.19 12.70 -3.32
CA CYS A 271 -0.04 11.30 -3.66
C CYS A 271 -0.74 10.60 -2.47
N MET A 272 -1.96 10.11 -2.68
CA MET A 272 -2.79 9.47 -1.65
C MET A 272 -2.61 7.94 -1.61
N ALA A 273 -1.69 7.38 -2.41
CA ALA A 273 -1.47 5.95 -2.51
C ALA A 273 -1.27 5.31 -1.13
N ALA A 274 -0.52 5.98 -0.25
CA ALA A 274 -0.21 5.48 1.08
C ALA A 274 -1.39 5.60 2.09
N GLN A 275 -2.42 6.43 1.82
CA GLN A 275 -3.65 6.45 2.62
C GLN A 275 -4.64 5.35 2.20
N GLY A 276 -4.75 5.06 0.89
CA GLY A 276 -5.58 3.94 0.42
C GLY A 276 -5.08 2.59 0.91
N LYS A 277 -3.76 2.36 0.80
CA LYS A 277 -3.09 1.20 1.41
C LYS A 277 -3.36 1.14 2.94
N GLY A 278 -3.59 2.31 3.57
CA GLY A 278 -3.89 2.56 4.98
C GLY A 278 -5.03 1.70 5.48
N MET A 279 -6.15 1.94 4.81
CA MET A 279 -7.42 1.23 4.96
C MET A 279 -7.29 -0.26 4.67
N GLU A 280 -6.35 -0.68 3.82
CA GLU A 280 -6.25 -2.07 3.40
C GLU A 280 -5.47 -2.95 4.36
N LEU A 281 -4.42 -2.44 5.00
CA LEU A 281 -3.73 -3.14 6.11
C LEU A 281 -4.66 -3.37 7.30
N ALA A 282 -5.61 -2.47 7.49
CA ALA A 282 -6.67 -2.64 8.46
C ALA A 282 -7.66 -3.75 8.07
N MET A 283 -8.07 -3.81 6.80
CA MET A 283 -8.83 -4.94 6.26
C MET A 283 -8.04 -6.25 6.39
N MET A 284 -6.71 -6.24 6.25
CA MET A 284 -5.85 -7.40 6.43
C MET A 284 -5.96 -7.98 7.83
N ARG A 285 -5.70 -7.15 8.85
CA ARG A 285 -5.69 -7.62 10.24
C ARG A 285 -7.05 -8.17 10.62
N MET A 286 -8.10 -7.46 10.21
CA MET A 286 -9.48 -7.91 10.36
C MET A 286 -9.71 -9.26 9.67
N HIS A 287 -9.21 -9.44 8.44
CA HIS A 287 -9.32 -10.70 7.72
C HIS A 287 -8.52 -11.84 8.38
N PHE A 288 -7.34 -11.57 8.94
CA PHE A 288 -6.57 -12.56 9.69
C PHE A 288 -7.25 -12.95 11.00
N GLU A 289 -7.85 -12.01 11.72
CA GLU A 289 -8.71 -12.31 12.87
C GLU A 289 -9.90 -13.20 12.45
N MET A 290 -10.56 -12.89 11.32
CA MET A 290 -11.67 -13.71 10.79
C MET A 290 -11.25 -15.11 10.34
N LEU A 291 -10.03 -15.27 9.82
CA LEU A 291 -9.46 -16.56 9.41
C LEU A 291 -8.78 -17.33 10.55
N GLY A 292 -8.75 -16.79 11.77
CA GLY A 292 -8.08 -17.41 12.93
C GLY A 292 -6.55 -17.41 12.82
N LEU A 293 -5.99 -16.47 12.06
CA LEU A 293 -4.55 -16.25 11.83
C LEU A 293 -4.00 -15.05 12.63
N GLY A 294 -4.83 -14.38 13.43
CA GLY A 294 -4.42 -13.34 14.39
C GLY A 294 -3.74 -13.95 15.63
N ASP A 295 -2.80 -13.20 16.21
CA ASP A 295 -1.90 -13.58 17.32
C ASP A 295 -2.41 -14.70 18.25
N THR A 296 -1.71 -15.83 18.23
CA THR A 296 -1.86 -16.88 19.25
C THR A 296 -1.01 -16.56 20.47
N GLU A 297 -1.37 -15.51 21.20
CA GLU A 297 -1.16 -15.49 22.65
C GLU A 297 -2.54 -15.57 23.32
N VAL A 298 -2.94 -16.81 23.58
CA VAL A 298 -4.16 -17.13 24.32
C VAL A 298 -3.99 -16.58 25.74
N SER A 299 -4.62 -15.45 26.02
CA SER A 299 -4.92 -15.05 27.39
C SER A 299 -5.72 -16.17 28.05
N GLU A 300 -5.37 -16.51 29.30
CA GLU A 300 -6.05 -17.56 30.08
C GLU A 300 -7.57 -17.53 29.89
N PRO A 301 -8.23 -18.69 29.64
CA PRO A 301 -9.67 -18.74 29.46
C PRO A 301 -10.40 -18.21 30.71
N PRO A 302 -11.41 -17.34 30.54
CA PRO A 302 -12.09 -16.69 31.65
C PRO A 302 -12.80 -17.72 32.54
N ALA A 303 -12.63 -17.61 33.86
CA ALA A 303 -13.36 -18.43 34.81
C ALA A 303 -14.87 -18.11 34.74
N ILE A 304 -15.72 -19.16 34.75
CA ILE A 304 -17.18 -18.99 34.79
C ILE A 304 -17.56 -18.33 36.13
N PRO A 305 -18.23 -17.17 36.13
CA PRO A 305 -18.65 -16.51 37.36
C PRO A 305 -19.63 -17.37 38.19
N ASP A 306 -19.43 -17.41 39.51
CA ASP A 306 -20.22 -18.24 40.42
C ASP A 306 -21.71 -17.84 40.49
N ASP A 307 -22.05 -16.63 40.07
CA ASP A 307 -23.36 -15.99 40.20
C ASP A 307 -24.27 -16.09 38.95
N LEU A 308 -23.90 -16.90 37.95
CA LEU A 308 -24.74 -17.06 36.75
C LEU A 308 -26.14 -17.61 37.08
N PRO A 309 -27.20 -17.12 36.37
CA PRO A 309 -28.53 -17.72 36.40
C PRO A 309 -28.49 -19.22 36.06
N PRO A 310 -29.29 -20.07 36.74
CA PRO A 310 -29.25 -21.53 36.54
C PRO A 310 -29.46 -21.98 35.08
N GLU A 311 -30.31 -21.26 34.34
CA GLU A 311 -30.59 -21.55 32.93
C GLU A 311 -29.38 -21.31 32.02
N LEU A 312 -28.57 -20.29 32.33
CA LEU A 312 -27.37 -19.95 31.58
C LEU A 312 -26.23 -20.93 31.88
N LYS A 313 -26.11 -21.39 33.14
CA LYS A 313 -25.16 -22.45 33.52
C LYS A 313 -25.43 -23.76 32.76
N GLU A 314 -26.70 -24.12 32.60
CA GLU A 314 -27.09 -25.34 31.89
C GLU A 314 -26.82 -25.24 30.38
N MET A 315 -27.03 -24.06 29.79
CA MET A 315 -26.73 -23.80 28.38
C MET A 315 -25.23 -23.84 28.08
N ILE A 316 -24.41 -23.27 28.96
CA ILE A 316 -22.94 -23.31 28.86
C ILE A 316 -22.44 -24.74 28.97
N LYS A 317 -22.96 -25.51 29.94
CA LYS A 317 -22.62 -26.92 30.10
C LYS A 317 -22.93 -27.73 28.83
N LYS A 318 -24.12 -27.55 28.24
CA LYS A 318 -24.51 -28.26 27.01
C LYS A 318 -23.61 -27.95 25.82
N ARG A 319 -23.24 -26.67 25.64
CA ARG A 319 -22.30 -26.26 24.58
C ARG A 319 -20.89 -26.84 24.77
N LEU A 320 -20.43 -26.90 26.02
CA LEU A 320 -19.13 -27.51 26.34
C LEU A 320 -19.14 -29.03 26.10
N GLU A 321 -20.24 -29.72 26.42
CA GLU A 321 -20.41 -31.15 26.10
C GLU A 321 -20.44 -31.42 24.58
N GLU A 322 -21.08 -30.56 23.79
CA GLU A 322 -21.06 -30.64 22.31
C GLU A 322 -19.66 -30.39 21.75
N ALA A 323 -18.97 -29.35 22.23
CA ALA A 323 -17.59 -29.04 21.82
C ALA A 323 -16.58 -30.15 22.20
N ALA A 324 -16.79 -30.82 23.34
CA ALA A 324 -16.00 -31.97 23.78
C ALA A 324 -16.18 -33.17 22.83
N LYS A 325 -17.42 -33.46 22.43
CA LYS A 325 -17.72 -34.54 21.47
C LYS A 325 -17.16 -34.28 20.09
N GLU A 326 -17.06 -33.02 19.68
CA GLU A 326 -16.51 -32.60 18.40
C GLU A 326 -14.98 -32.46 18.39
N GLY A 327 -14.30 -32.73 19.51
CA GLY A 327 -12.84 -32.62 19.64
C GLY A 327 -12.32 -31.18 19.54
N LYS A 328 -13.18 -30.18 19.77
CA LYS A 328 -12.85 -28.75 19.64
C LYS A 328 -12.30 -28.11 20.93
N LEU A 329 -12.19 -28.88 22.01
CA LEU A 329 -11.61 -28.44 23.28
C LEU A 329 -10.15 -28.89 23.39
N ASN A 330 -9.26 -27.96 23.77
CA ASN A 330 -7.86 -28.28 24.03
C ASN A 330 -7.68 -28.96 25.42
N PRO A 331 -6.51 -29.57 25.71
CA PRO A 331 -6.30 -30.29 26.96
C PRO A 331 -6.45 -29.46 28.25
N GLU A 332 -6.08 -28.18 28.22
CA GLU A 332 -6.22 -27.27 29.37
C GLU A 332 -7.69 -26.90 29.66
N MET A 333 -8.50 -26.68 28.62
CA MET A 333 -9.95 -26.46 28.77
C MET A 333 -10.66 -27.72 29.26
N MET A 334 -10.19 -28.90 28.85
CA MET A 334 -10.72 -30.18 29.35
C MET A 334 -10.42 -30.38 30.85
N GLU A 335 -9.27 -29.93 31.34
CA GLU A 335 -8.91 -29.95 32.76
C GLU A 335 -9.73 -28.94 33.58
N GLN A 336 -9.89 -27.72 33.08
CA GLN A 336 -10.62 -26.64 33.76
C GLN A 336 -12.14 -26.90 33.83
N TYR A 337 -12.75 -27.43 32.77
CA TYR A 337 -14.19 -27.68 32.70
C TYR A 337 -14.58 -29.13 33.03
N GLY A 338 -13.61 -30.00 33.33
CA GLY A 338 -13.83 -31.42 33.61
C GLY A 338 -14.83 -31.67 34.75
N SER A 339 -14.92 -30.76 35.72
CA SER A 339 -15.91 -30.83 36.81
C SER A 339 -17.36 -30.50 36.39
N LEU A 340 -17.55 -29.80 35.25
CA LEU A 340 -18.85 -29.37 34.73
C LEU A 340 -19.44 -30.37 33.72
N ILE A 341 -18.61 -30.93 32.83
CA ILE A 341 -19.04 -31.77 31.70
C ILE A 341 -19.09 -33.28 32.02
N GLY A 342 -18.45 -33.73 33.12
CA GLY A 342 -18.34 -35.15 33.45
C GLY A 342 -17.48 -35.95 32.45
N ASN A 343 -17.22 -37.23 32.75
CA ASN A 343 -16.42 -38.09 31.88
C ASN A 343 -17.18 -38.43 30.59
N VAL A 344 -17.12 -37.55 29.59
CA VAL A 344 -17.57 -37.82 28.22
C VAL A 344 -16.38 -38.40 27.47
N GLU A 345 -16.45 -39.70 27.14
CA GLU A 345 -15.48 -40.33 26.24
C GLU A 345 -15.84 -40.00 24.77
N PRO A 346 -14.85 -39.68 23.92
CA PRO A 346 -15.10 -39.44 22.50
C PRO A 346 -15.62 -40.73 21.81
N GLU A 347 -16.63 -40.61 20.95
CA GLU A 347 -17.15 -41.75 20.18
C GLU A 347 -16.22 -42.09 19.01
N GLY A 348 -15.57 -43.26 19.08
CA GLY A 348 -15.34 -44.15 17.95
C GLY A 348 -14.05 -43.97 17.15
N ASP A 349 -13.06 -44.82 17.46
CA ASP A 349 -11.98 -45.21 16.55
C ASP A 349 -12.54 -46.04 15.38
N ASP A 350 -12.47 -45.51 14.16
CA ASP A 350 -12.40 -46.34 12.95
C ASP A 350 -11.15 -45.92 12.16
N GLU A 351 -10.17 -46.83 12.12
CA GLU A 351 -8.91 -46.68 11.38
C GLU A 351 -9.17 -46.40 9.88
N PRO A 352 -8.52 -45.41 9.25
CA PRO A 352 -8.62 -45.25 7.81
C PRO A 352 -7.70 -46.24 7.10
N GLU A 353 -8.29 -47.12 6.28
CA GLU A 353 -7.58 -47.84 5.22
C GLU A 353 -6.86 -46.86 4.28
N THR A 354 -5.64 -47.22 3.95
CA THR A 354 -4.69 -46.49 3.12
C THR A 354 -5.20 -46.26 1.69
N THR A 355 -5.39 -45.01 1.30
CA THR A 355 -5.25 -44.57 -0.10
C THR A 355 -4.37 -43.32 -0.15
N GLU A 356 -3.32 -43.41 -0.96
CA GLU A 356 -2.24 -42.42 -1.10
C GLU A 356 -2.77 -41.03 -1.49
N GLU A 357 -2.51 -40.02 -0.65
CA GLU A 357 -2.68 -38.61 -0.98
C GLU A 357 -1.45 -38.09 -1.78
N PRO A 358 -1.65 -37.25 -2.82
CA PRO A 358 -0.57 -36.53 -3.45
C PRO A 358 -0.05 -35.43 -2.52
N LYS A 359 1.27 -35.30 -2.44
CA LYS A 359 1.98 -34.31 -1.62
C LYS A 359 1.57 -32.87 -2.01
N GLY A 360 0.65 -32.28 -1.25
CA GLY A 360 0.47 -30.83 -1.11
C GLY A 360 1.17 -30.36 0.15
N ASP A 361 1.99 -29.32 0.00
CA ASP A 361 2.82 -28.72 1.04
C ASP A 361 1.96 -28.24 2.22
N LYS A 362 2.08 -28.87 3.39
CA LYS A 362 1.33 -28.49 4.60
C LYS A 362 2.09 -27.35 5.28
N GLY A 363 1.36 -26.24 5.45
CA GLY A 363 1.80 -24.98 6.02
C GLY A 363 2.70 -25.13 7.24
N ALA A 364 3.80 -24.38 7.21
CA ALA A 364 4.63 -24.14 8.37
C ALA A 364 3.78 -23.42 9.43
N LYS A 365 3.88 -23.88 10.68
CA LYS A 365 3.51 -23.05 11.83
C LYS A 365 4.45 -21.84 11.83
N GLU A 366 3.91 -20.66 11.58
CA GLU A 366 4.67 -19.40 11.53
C GLU A 366 5.04 -18.95 12.95
N ASP A 367 6.34 -18.65 13.14
CA ASP A 367 6.95 -18.23 14.39
C ASP A 367 6.67 -16.72 14.61
N PRO A 368 6.26 -16.26 15.81
CA PRO A 368 6.10 -14.83 16.13
C PRO A 368 7.35 -13.96 15.88
N SER A 369 8.49 -14.56 15.55
CA SER A 369 9.73 -13.87 15.20
C SER A 369 9.70 -13.07 13.88
N ASP A 370 8.69 -13.26 13.03
CA ASP A 370 8.64 -12.69 11.68
C ASP A 370 7.71 -11.46 11.56
N LEU A 371 7.46 -10.76 12.67
CA LEU A 371 6.73 -9.49 12.67
C LEU A 371 7.68 -8.30 12.48
N ILE A 372 7.38 -7.42 11.53
CA ILE A 372 8.00 -6.11 11.38
C ILE A 372 7.00 -5.04 11.82
N ASP A 373 7.33 -4.34 12.91
CA ASP A 373 6.51 -3.27 13.50
C ASP A 373 5.04 -3.71 13.76
N GLY A 374 4.84 -4.94 14.21
CA GLY A 374 3.52 -5.51 14.54
C GLY A 374 2.73 -6.06 13.36
N VAL A 375 3.33 -6.11 12.16
CA VAL A 375 2.74 -6.68 10.95
C VAL A 375 3.61 -7.83 10.42
N PRO A 376 3.05 -8.95 9.95
CA PRO A 376 3.84 -10.03 9.36
C PRO A 376 4.72 -9.55 8.21
N ASP A 377 6.00 -9.95 8.24
CA ASP A 377 7.02 -9.62 7.24
C ASP A 377 6.58 -10.00 5.82
N TRP A 378 5.95 -11.17 5.69
CA TRP A 378 5.43 -11.67 4.42
C TRP A 378 4.36 -10.77 3.81
N PHE A 379 3.70 -9.93 4.60
CA PHE A 379 2.69 -9.00 4.15
C PHE A 379 3.25 -7.58 3.95
N ILE A 380 3.91 -7.02 4.97
CA ILE A 380 4.41 -5.64 4.93
C ILE A 380 5.59 -5.48 3.96
N GLY A 381 6.38 -6.54 3.77
CA GLY A 381 7.51 -6.55 2.86
C GLY A 381 7.09 -6.32 1.40
N PRO A 382 6.21 -7.16 0.83
CA PRO A 382 5.65 -6.95 -0.50
C PRO A 382 4.91 -5.63 -0.66
N ALA A 383 4.17 -5.17 0.36
CA ALA A 383 3.51 -3.86 0.34
C ALA A 383 4.51 -2.70 0.12
N LEU A 384 5.63 -2.74 0.84
CA LEU A 384 6.70 -1.74 0.69
C LEU A 384 7.43 -1.88 -0.65
N ALA A 385 7.62 -3.10 -1.14
CA ALA A 385 8.23 -3.34 -2.44
C ALA A 385 7.34 -2.80 -3.59
N ASP A 386 6.02 -3.01 -3.52
CA ASP A 386 5.02 -2.46 -4.45
C ASP A 386 5.08 -0.92 -4.46
N LEU A 387 4.99 -0.28 -3.29
CA LEU A 387 5.07 1.18 -3.16
C LEU A 387 6.41 1.72 -3.68
N THR A 388 7.53 1.09 -3.34
CA THR A 388 8.84 1.51 -3.84
C THR A 388 8.92 1.36 -5.35
N CYS A 389 8.36 0.27 -5.90
CA CYS A 389 8.31 0.04 -7.34
C CYS A 389 7.49 1.12 -8.07
N HIS A 390 6.37 1.56 -7.49
CA HIS A 390 5.54 2.65 -7.99
C HIS A 390 6.35 3.95 -8.11
N GLU A 391 7.01 4.38 -7.04
CA GLU A 391 7.80 5.62 -7.04
C GLU A 391 8.97 5.55 -8.02
N VAL A 392 9.64 4.40 -8.13
CA VAL A 392 10.69 4.21 -9.14
C VAL A 392 10.12 4.37 -10.55
N GLY A 393 8.88 3.94 -10.81
CA GLY A 393 8.22 4.15 -12.09
C GLY A 393 8.11 5.63 -12.48
N HIS A 394 7.79 6.51 -11.52
CA HIS A 394 7.82 7.96 -11.75
C HIS A 394 9.22 8.48 -12.10
N THR A 395 10.25 7.95 -11.43
CA THR A 395 11.65 8.31 -11.76
C THR A 395 12.12 7.78 -13.11
N LEU A 396 11.45 6.80 -13.69
CA LEU A 396 11.69 6.33 -15.06
C LEU A 396 10.91 7.13 -16.11
N GLY A 397 10.09 8.07 -15.65
CA GLY A 397 9.29 8.98 -16.47
C GLY A 397 7.83 8.59 -16.61
N LEU A 398 7.34 7.57 -15.91
CA LEU A 398 5.97 7.08 -16.08
C LEU A 398 4.95 7.85 -15.23
N ARG A 399 3.77 8.07 -15.80
CA ARG A 399 2.58 8.60 -15.11
C ARG A 399 1.76 7.47 -14.50
N HIS A 400 0.81 7.84 -13.65
CA HIS A 400 -0.20 6.91 -13.17
C HIS A 400 -1.03 6.32 -14.32
N ASN A 401 -1.41 5.05 -14.19
CA ASN A 401 -2.32 4.35 -15.09
C ASN A 401 -3.47 3.67 -14.34
N PHE A 402 -4.62 4.34 -14.27
CA PHE A 402 -5.80 3.89 -13.52
C PHE A 402 -6.67 2.86 -14.26
N LYS A 403 -6.23 2.41 -15.45
CA LYS A 403 -6.87 1.32 -16.20
C LYS A 403 -6.32 -0.05 -15.81
N ALA A 404 -5.21 -0.09 -15.09
CA ALA A 404 -4.44 -1.31 -14.93
C ALA A 404 -5.12 -2.34 -14.04
N SER A 405 -5.89 -1.87 -13.06
CA SER A 405 -6.68 -2.73 -12.17
C SER A 405 -7.89 -3.41 -12.84
N SER A 406 -8.29 -2.96 -14.04
CA SER A 406 -9.45 -3.48 -14.78
C SER A 406 -9.16 -4.63 -15.75
N VAL A 407 -7.97 -5.23 -15.68
CA VAL A 407 -7.54 -6.24 -16.66
C VAL A 407 -7.98 -7.65 -16.28
N TYR A 408 -7.90 -8.01 -15.00
CA TYR A 408 -8.19 -9.37 -14.51
C TYR A 408 -9.44 -9.38 -13.63
N THR A 409 -10.17 -10.48 -13.63
CA THR A 409 -11.27 -10.72 -12.68
C THR A 409 -10.73 -11.12 -11.30
N LEU A 410 -11.56 -10.99 -10.25
CA LEU A 410 -11.20 -11.43 -8.90
C LEU A 410 -10.85 -12.93 -8.87
N ASP A 411 -11.58 -13.75 -9.61
CA ASP A 411 -11.32 -15.20 -9.70
C ASP A 411 -9.96 -15.48 -10.35
N GLU A 412 -9.62 -14.79 -11.44
CA GLU A 412 -8.31 -14.94 -12.10
C GLU A 412 -7.17 -14.56 -11.15
N MET A 413 -7.28 -13.41 -10.48
CA MET A 413 -6.27 -12.93 -9.53
C MET A 413 -6.06 -13.90 -8.35
N ASN A 414 -7.11 -14.61 -7.93
CA ASN A 414 -7.10 -15.47 -6.75
C ASN A 414 -7.05 -16.98 -7.04
N SER A 415 -7.04 -17.36 -8.32
CA SER A 415 -6.97 -18.75 -8.78
C SER A 415 -5.67 -19.49 -8.41
N GLY A 416 -4.60 -18.76 -8.07
CA GLY A 416 -3.25 -19.32 -7.91
C GLY A 416 -2.54 -19.68 -9.23
N ASP A 417 -3.25 -19.63 -10.36
CA ASP A 417 -2.73 -19.96 -11.70
C ASP A 417 -2.20 -18.73 -12.46
N LEU A 418 -2.46 -17.52 -11.96
CA LEU A 418 -2.00 -16.28 -12.56
C LEU A 418 -0.47 -16.18 -12.49
N LYS A 419 0.19 -16.18 -13.66
CA LYS A 419 1.66 -16.12 -13.78
C LYS A 419 2.21 -14.71 -13.91
N THR A 420 1.33 -13.72 -13.97
CA THR A 420 1.63 -12.30 -14.04
C THR A 420 1.27 -11.65 -12.71
N PRO A 421 1.78 -10.45 -12.43
CA PRO A 421 1.25 -9.65 -11.33
C PRO A 421 -0.26 -9.45 -11.47
N ILE A 422 -0.91 -9.19 -10.34
CA ILE A 422 -2.37 -9.12 -10.18
C ILE A 422 -3.03 -7.94 -10.91
N THR A 423 -2.25 -6.99 -11.43
CA THR A 423 -2.73 -5.93 -12.34
C THR A 423 -1.73 -5.70 -13.46
N SER A 424 -2.11 -4.95 -14.50
CA SER A 424 -1.18 -4.72 -15.62
C SER A 424 -0.10 -3.68 -15.35
N SER A 425 -0.20 -2.88 -14.27
CA SER A 425 0.73 -1.80 -13.96
C SER A 425 0.85 -1.55 -12.46
N VAL A 426 2.08 -1.36 -11.98
CA VAL A 426 2.34 -0.83 -10.63
C VAL A 426 1.97 0.65 -10.52
N MET A 427 1.77 1.36 -11.63
CA MET A 427 1.46 2.80 -11.66
C MET A 427 -0.01 3.13 -11.35
N ASP A 428 -0.81 2.15 -10.95
CA ASP A 428 -2.18 2.35 -10.50
C ASP A 428 -2.23 2.45 -8.97
N TYR A 429 -3.31 3.00 -8.42
CA TYR A 429 -3.60 2.94 -7.00
C TYR A 429 -4.35 1.65 -6.68
N ASN A 430 -3.66 0.54 -6.92
CA ASN A 430 -4.17 -0.80 -6.69
C ASN A 430 -4.43 -1.01 -5.20
N PRO A 431 -5.66 -1.38 -4.80
CA PRO A 431 -5.89 -1.80 -3.44
C PRO A 431 -5.32 -3.20 -3.19
N THR A 432 -5.24 -3.55 -1.92
CA THR A 432 -4.79 -4.86 -1.48
C THR A 432 -5.86 -5.89 -1.83
N ASN A 433 -5.42 -6.95 -2.49
CA ASN A 433 -6.29 -8.01 -2.95
C ASN A 433 -6.74 -8.91 -1.78
N PHE A 434 -7.85 -8.55 -1.14
CA PHE A 434 -8.53 -9.43 -0.18
C PHE A 434 -9.69 -10.14 -0.87
N ASN A 435 -9.57 -11.46 -1.08
CA ASN A 435 -10.61 -12.26 -1.72
C ASN A 435 -11.72 -12.68 -0.75
N TYR A 436 -12.41 -11.71 -0.18
CA TYR A 436 -13.44 -11.98 0.82
C TYR A 436 -14.64 -12.72 0.22
N GLY A 437 -14.91 -13.93 0.72
CA GLY A 437 -16.01 -14.77 0.23
C GLY A 437 -15.80 -15.35 -1.17
N GLY A 438 -14.56 -15.40 -1.65
CA GLY A 438 -14.15 -16.13 -2.85
C GLY A 438 -13.39 -17.42 -2.51
N GLU A 439 -13.12 -18.25 -3.53
CA GLU A 439 -12.29 -19.46 -3.35
C GLU A 439 -10.81 -19.12 -3.54
N GLY A 440 -10.00 -19.38 -2.51
CA GLY A 440 -8.55 -19.13 -2.56
C GLY A 440 -8.14 -17.67 -2.33
N GLN A 441 -6.84 -17.43 -2.30
CA GLN A 441 -6.23 -16.12 -2.07
C GLN A 441 -4.95 -16.02 -2.91
N GLY A 442 -4.93 -15.07 -3.84
CA GLY A 442 -3.75 -14.74 -4.64
C GLY A 442 -2.82 -13.79 -3.91
N ASP A 443 -1.86 -13.23 -4.64
CA ASP A 443 -0.96 -12.20 -4.10
C ASP A 443 -1.77 -10.99 -3.59
N TYR A 444 -1.38 -10.47 -2.43
CA TYR A 444 -2.01 -9.29 -1.82
C TYR A 444 -1.62 -7.98 -2.53
N PHE A 445 -0.42 -7.94 -3.10
CA PHE A 445 0.20 -6.77 -3.72
C PHE A 445 0.85 -7.14 -5.04
N MET A 446 1.26 -6.13 -5.80
CA MET A 446 2.09 -6.38 -6.98
C MET A 446 3.45 -6.95 -6.56
N THR A 447 3.75 -8.17 -7.02
CA THR A 447 5.02 -8.86 -6.76
C THR A 447 6.09 -8.56 -7.81
N SER A 448 5.78 -7.71 -8.80
CA SER A 448 6.64 -7.28 -9.90
C SER A 448 5.95 -6.21 -10.76
N VAL A 449 6.70 -5.55 -11.66
CA VAL A 449 6.13 -4.76 -12.77
C VAL A 449 5.21 -5.60 -13.67
N GLY A 450 4.08 -5.01 -14.07
CA GLY A 450 3.05 -5.64 -14.89
C GLY A 450 3.30 -5.54 -16.40
N GLU A 451 2.37 -6.03 -17.20
CA GLU A 451 2.50 -6.06 -18.67
C GLU A 451 2.50 -4.66 -19.31
N TYR A 452 1.68 -3.73 -18.80
CA TYR A 452 1.69 -2.33 -19.23
C TYR A 452 3.04 -1.69 -18.97
N ASP A 453 3.60 -1.88 -17.77
CA ASP A 453 4.88 -1.29 -17.37
C ASP A 453 6.01 -1.71 -18.31
N LYS A 454 6.08 -3.01 -18.61
CA LYS A 454 7.04 -3.58 -19.55
C LYS A 454 6.89 -3.00 -20.95
N TRP A 455 5.66 -2.86 -21.43
CA TRP A 455 5.36 -2.26 -22.72
C TRP A 455 5.72 -0.76 -22.76
N ALA A 456 5.42 -0.01 -21.70
CA ALA A 456 5.75 1.40 -21.59
C ALA A 456 7.28 1.61 -21.58
N ILE A 457 8.04 0.75 -20.90
CA ILE A 457 9.51 0.73 -20.98
C ILE A 457 9.98 0.36 -22.39
N ALA A 458 9.33 -0.61 -23.04
CA ALA A 458 9.66 -0.96 -24.41
C ALA A 458 9.44 0.18 -25.41
N TYR A 459 8.39 0.97 -25.22
CA TYR A 459 8.14 2.19 -26.00
C TYR A 459 9.19 3.27 -25.71
N GLY A 460 9.44 3.52 -24.42
CA GLY A 460 10.29 4.63 -23.98
C GLY A 460 11.78 4.38 -24.17
N TYR A 461 12.26 3.15 -24.06
CA TYR A 461 13.69 2.80 -24.06
C TYR A 461 14.10 1.81 -25.15
N GLY A 462 13.14 1.15 -25.81
CA GLY A 462 13.42 0.22 -26.92
C GLY A 462 13.68 0.89 -28.27
N ASP A 463 14.13 0.08 -29.23
CA ASP A 463 14.52 0.56 -30.57
C ASP A 463 13.31 0.92 -31.46
N ASP A 464 12.22 0.14 -31.39
CA ASP A 464 11.06 0.24 -32.31
C ASP A 464 9.78 0.72 -31.60
N HIS A 465 9.79 1.98 -31.17
CA HIS A 465 8.64 2.63 -30.52
C HIS A 465 7.36 2.62 -31.39
N LYS A 466 7.47 2.70 -32.73
CA LYS A 466 6.30 2.68 -33.62
C LYS A 466 5.58 1.34 -33.58
N LYS A 467 6.34 0.24 -33.58
CA LYS A 467 5.76 -1.10 -33.39
C LYS A 467 5.13 -1.27 -32.01
N GLN A 468 5.69 -0.65 -30.97
CA GLN A 468 5.04 -0.67 -29.64
C GLN A 468 3.70 0.05 -29.67
N LEU A 469 3.59 1.17 -30.39
CA LEU A 469 2.33 1.91 -30.52
C LEU A 469 1.23 1.14 -31.27
N GLU A 470 1.56 0.16 -32.11
CA GLU A 470 0.56 -0.71 -32.76
C GLU A 470 -0.15 -1.63 -31.75
N ARG A 471 0.48 -1.89 -30.61
CA ARG A 471 -0.03 -2.76 -29.54
C ARG A 471 -0.99 -2.05 -28.58
N CYS A 472 -1.16 -0.73 -28.68
CA CYS A 472 -1.96 0.06 -27.72
C CYS A 472 -3.43 -0.36 -27.60
N THR A 473 -3.93 -1.21 -28.50
CA THR A 473 -5.29 -1.77 -28.47
C THR A 473 -5.40 -3.08 -27.69
N GLU A 474 -4.27 -3.67 -27.26
CA GLU A 474 -4.26 -4.85 -26.39
C GLU A 474 -4.91 -4.50 -25.03
N PRO A 475 -5.78 -5.35 -24.46
CA PRO A 475 -6.52 -5.04 -23.23
C PRO A 475 -5.63 -4.66 -22.04
N ALA A 476 -4.48 -5.32 -21.88
CA ALA A 476 -3.54 -5.04 -20.79
C ALA A 476 -2.78 -3.70 -20.95
N LEU A 477 -2.84 -3.09 -22.15
CA LEU A 477 -2.04 -1.93 -22.53
C LEU A 477 -2.84 -0.62 -22.55
N GLN A 478 -4.06 -0.63 -22.02
CA GLN A 478 -4.90 0.57 -21.90
C GLN A 478 -4.30 1.56 -20.92
N PHE A 479 -4.49 2.85 -21.21
CA PHE A 479 -3.94 3.95 -20.45
C PHE A 479 -4.97 5.04 -20.19
N GLN A 480 -5.15 5.41 -18.93
CA GLN A 480 -5.80 6.63 -18.48
C GLN A 480 -5.15 7.12 -17.18
N THR A 481 -5.03 8.42 -17.02
CA THR A 481 -4.18 9.02 -15.99
C THR A 481 -4.97 9.90 -15.03
N ASP A 482 -4.28 10.68 -14.20
CA ASP A 482 -4.86 11.46 -13.11
C ASP A 482 -6.09 12.28 -13.54
N GLU A 483 -6.00 12.95 -14.68
CA GLU A 483 -7.06 13.80 -15.20
C GLU A 483 -8.32 13.03 -15.60
N ASP A 484 -8.17 11.75 -15.95
CA ASP A 484 -9.26 10.88 -16.41
C ASP A 484 -10.06 10.29 -15.25
N THR A 485 -9.52 10.31 -14.02
CA THR A 485 -10.16 9.68 -12.85
C THR A 485 -11.47 10.33 -12.42
N TRP A 486 -11.73 11.56 -12.88
CA TRP A 486 -12.97 12.31 -12.67
C TRP A 486 -13.96 12.18 -13.84
N GLY A 487 -13.55 11.48 -14.91
CA GLY A 487 -14.33 11.28 -16.12
C GLY A 487 -15.49 10.30 -15.94
N PRO A 488 -16.25 10.03 -17.01
CA PRO A 488 -17.37 9.08 -16.99
C PRO A 488 -16.92 7.61 -17.08
N ASP A 489 -15.65 7.33 -17.36
CA ASP A 489 -15.14 5.97 -17.50
C ASP A 489 -15.13 5.26 -16.14
N PRO A 490 -15.91 4.18 -15.96
CA PRO A 490 -15.95 3.48 -14.68
C PRO A 490 -14.69 2.65 -14.41
N PHE A 491 -13.86 2.39 -15.42
CA PHE A 491 -12.64 1.57 -15.29
C PHE A 491 -11.38 2.42 -15.10
N SER A 492 -11.52 3.72 -14.81
CA SER A 492 -10.41 4.62 -14.48
C SER A 492 -10.75 5.33 -13.19
N ARG A 493 -10.67 4.56 -12.11
CA ARG A 493 -11.01 5.00 -10.76
C ARG A 493 -9.86 4.63 -9.84
N ARG A 494 -9.61 5.51 -8.87
CA ARG A 494 -8.63 5.24 -7.83
C ARG A 494 -9.22 4.23 -6.85
N TYR A 495 -8.41 3.28 -6.38
CA TYR A 495 -8.81 2.28 -5.40
C TYR A 495 -9.96 1.36 -5.86
N ASP A 496 -10.05 1.15 -7.17
CA ASP A 496 -10.94 0.15 -7.78
C ASP A 496 -10.10 -1.03 -8.31
N PHE A 497 -10.70 -2.21 -8.37
CA PHE A 497 -9.93 -3.45 -8.45
C PHE A 497 -10.70 -4.65 -8.96
N THR A 498 -10.62 -4.88 -10.28
CA THR A 498 -11.11 -6.04 -11.05
C THR A 498 -11.63 -5.58 -12.42
N ALA A 499 -11.71 -6.49 -13.39
CA ALA A 499 -12.28 -6.28 -14.71
C ALA A 499 -13.76 -5.86 -14.71
N ASN A 500 -14.48 -6.07 -13.60
CA ASN A 500 -15.84 -5.58 -13.40
C ASN A 500 -15.98 -4.88 -12.04
N PRO A 501 -15.89 -3.53 -11.98
CA PRO A 501 -15.94 -2.74 -10.74
C PRO A 501 -17.07 -3.08 -9.76
N ILE A 502 -18.21 -3.56 -10.30
CA ILE A 502 -19.36 -3.97 -9.49
C ILE A 502 -19.03 -5.17 -8.60
N ASP A 503 -18.20 -6.10 -9.06
CA ASP A 503 -17.82 -7.30 -8.30
C ASP A 503 -16.93 -6.93 -7.10
N TYR A 504 -16.04 -5.95 -7.28
CA TYR A 504 -15.24 -5.41 -6.19
C TYR A 504 -16.10 -4.69 -5.16
N ALA A 505 -16.98 -3.79 -5.61
CA ALA A 505 -17.92 -3.08 -4.74
C ALA A 505 -18.83 -4.06 -3.96
N ASN A 506 -19.36 -5.09 -4.62
CA ASN A 506 -20.16 -6.13 -3.97
C ASN A 506 -19.35 -6.89 -2.91
N THR A 507 -18.09 -7.18 -3.18
CA THR A 507 -17.19 -7.85 -2.22
C THR A 507 -16.91 -6.97 -1.00
N ARG A 508 -16.68 -5.66 -1.19
CA ARG A 508 -16.56 -4.70 -0.09
C ARG A 508 -17.86 -4.57 0.70
N MET A 509 -19.01 -4.53 0.04
CA MET A 509 -20.32 -4.48 0.72
C MET A 509 -20.60 -5.74 1.53
N ARG A 510 -20.26 -6.93 1.02
CA ARG A 510 -20.36 -8.20 1.77
C ARG A 510 -19.48 -8.17 3.02
N LEU A 511 -18.23 -7.74 2.89
CA LEU A 511 -17.32 -7.59 4.01
C LEU A 511 -17.90 -6.67 5.11
N VAL A 512 -18.43 -5.51 4.72
CA VAL A 512 -19.05 -4.57 5.67
C VAL A 512 -20.33 -5.14 6.29
N HIS A 513 -21.13 -5.89 5.53
CA HIS A 513 -22.34 -6.53 6.04
C HIS A 513 -22.00 -7.57 7.11
N ASP A 514 -21.07 -8.46 6.81
CA ASP A 514 -20.68 -9.54 7.72
C ASP A 514 -19.96 -9.02 8.97
N LEU A 515 -19.35 -7.84 8.89
CA LEU A 515 -18.80 -7.13 10.06
C LEU A 515 -19.85 -6.54 10.99
N ARG A 516 -21.03 -6.21 10.45
CA ARG A 516 -22.10 -5.53 11.18
C ARG A 516 -23.04 -6.50 11.88
N GLU A 517 -23.14 -7.72 11.39
CA GLU A 517 -23.87 -8.84 11.99
C GLU A 517 -23.03 -9.54 13.07
#